data_AF-U6D0A0-F1
#
_entry.id   AF-U6D0A0-F1
#
_cell.length_a   1.000
_cell.length_b   1.000
_cell.length_c   1.000
_cell.angle_alpha   90.00
_cell.angle_beta   90.00
_cell.angle_gamma   90.00
#
_symmetry.space_group_name_H-M   'P 1'
#
loop_
_entity.id
_entity.type
_entity.pdbx_description
1 polymer ?
#
loop_
_entity_poly.entity_id
_entity_poly.type
_entity_poly.pdbx_seq_one_letter_code
_entity_poly.pdbx_strand_id
1 'polypeptide(L)'
;SGAHDFFPSLFQDRLRDTLIHEICHAASWLLDGIRDSHGDAWKYYAKKSNMVHPELPMVTRCHNYKINYRIHYECTRCKTRVGRYTRSLNTDRFICAKCKGPLVMLPLTRKDGTPIAPHVRPFAKYVQENYRTIKHETEGISHGDVMRRLSKDYADKRRQDR
;
A
#
# COMPACT_ATOMS: atom_id res chain seq x y z
N SER A 1 -6.10 -6.77 40.11
CA SER A 1 -4.76 -6.64 39.49
C SER A 1 -4.96 -6.47 37.99
N GLY A 2 -5.37 -5.26 37.60
CA GLY A 2 -5.87 -4.94 36.26
C GLY A 2 -4.75 -4.43 35.36
N ALA A 3 -4.77 -4.91 34.12
CA ALA A 3 -3.95 -4.44 33.02
C ALA A 3 -4.29 -2.99 32.68
N HIS A 4 -3.47 -2.06 33.15
CA HIS A 4 -3.31 -0.74 32.58
C HIS A 4 -1.81 -0.58 32.27
N ASP A 5 -1.48 0.15 31.19
CA ASP A 5 -0.12 0.54 30.81
C ASP A 5 0.64 -0.34 29.80
N PHE A 6 0.06 -0.58 28.60
CA PHE A 6 0.91 -0.94 27.46
C PHE A 6 0.62 -0.27 26.11
N PHE A 7 -0.30 0.70 26.03
CA PHE A 7 -0.53 1.41 24.76
C PHE A 7 -0.85 2.89 24.97
N PRO A 8 0.19 3.74 25.14
CA PRO A 8 0.19 5.06 24.48
C PRO A 8 1.53 5.53 23.88
N SER A 9 2.67 4.83 24.06
CA SER A 9 3.99 5.40 23.70
C SER A 9 4.19 5.55 22.18
N LEU A 10 3.84 4.53 21.38
CA LEU A 10 4.24 4.46 19.98
C LEU A 10 3.67 5.57 19.06
N PHE A 11 2.60 6.26 19.44
CA PHE A 11 2.07 7.40 18.67
C PHE A 11 2.71 8.73 19.08
N GLN A 12 2.91 8.92 20.39
CA GLN A 12 3.58 10.10 20.92
C GLN A 12 5.04 10.15 20.47
N ASP A 13 5.72 9.01 20.45
CA ASP A 13 7.10 8.89 19.99
C ASP A 13 7.19 9.30 18.51
N ARG A 14 6.27 8.85 17.66
CA ARG A 14 6.24 9.23 16.22
C ARG A 14 6.04 10.71 15.97
N LEU A 15 5.16 11.34 16.75
CA LEU A 15 4.91 12.77 16.62
C LEU A 15 6.16 13.57 17.03
N ARG A 16 6.84 13.15 18.10
CA ARG A 16 8.08 13.79 18.55
C ARG A 16 9.18 13.66 17.51
N ASP A 17 9.39 12.47 16.95
CA ASP A 17 10.38 12.19 15.90
C ASP A 17 10.16 13.06 14.66
N THR A 18 8.90 13.17 14.25
CA THR A 18 8.51 13.97 13.09
C THR A 18 8.71 15.45 13.36
N LEU A 19 8.26 15.93 14.52
CA LEU A 19 8.35 17.34 14.87
C LEU A 19 9.80 17.82 14.93
N ILE A 20 10.69 17.07 15.61
CA ILE A 20 12.10 17.47 15.71
C ILE A 20 12.82 17.45 14.36
N HIS A 21 12.44 16.52 13.47
CA HIS A 21 12.94 16.46 12.09
C HIS A 21 12.54 17.71 11.30
N GLU A 22 11.26 18.10 11.35
CA GLU A 22 10.75 19.30 10.69
C GLU A 22 11.33 20.59 11.30
N ILE A 23 11.60 20.63 12.60
CA ILE A 23 12.30 21.75 13.26
C ILE A 23 13.73 21.90 12.72
N CYS A 24 14.43 20.80 12.41
CA CYS A 24 15.77 20.87 11.81
C CYS A 24 15.72 21.48 10.39
N HIS A 25 14.69 21.18 9.59
CA HIS A 25 14.44 21.86 8.31
C HIS A 25 14.16 23.35 8.52
N ALA A 26 13.28 23.67 9.47
CA ALA A 26 12.94 25.05 9.78
C ALA A 26 14.16 25.86 10.26
N ALA A 27 15.02 25.28 11.09
CA ALA A 27 16.25 25.92 11.55
C ALA A 27 17.24 26.17 10.40
N SER A 28 17.46 25.17 9.53
CA SER A 28 18.28 25.34 8.31
C SER A 28 17.76 26.47 7.43
N TRP A 29 16.43 26.58 7.29
CA TRP A 29 15.84 27.62 6.45
C TRP A 29 15.86 29.01 7.11
N LEU A 30 15.43 29.12 8.36
CA LEU A 30 15.24 30.41 9.03
C LEU A 30 16.54 31.02 9.56
N LEU A 31 17.49 30.19 10.00
CA LEU A 31 18.74 30.67 10.58
C LEU A 31 19.86 30.76 9.53
N ASP A 32 19.94 29.79 8.62
CA ASP A 32 21.04 29.71 7.67
C ASP A 32 20.63 30.07 6.24
N GLY A 33 19.33 30.28 5.97
CA GLY A 33 18.82 30.58 4.63
C GLY A 33 18.86 29.40 3.65
N ILE A 34 19.20 28.20 4.12
CA ILE A 34 19.44 27.03 3.28
C ILE A 34 18.16 26.19 3.19
N ARG A 35 17.68 25.99 1.96
CA ARG A 35 16.46 25.21 1.62
C ARG A 35 16.78 23.87 0.96
N ASP A 36 17.82 23.21 1.44
CA ASP A 36 18.15 21.87 1.01
C ASP A 36 17.28 20.83 1.75
N SER A 37 17.30 19.56 1.31
CA SER A 37 16.58 18.51 2.02
C SER A 37 17.31 18.00 3.28
N HIS A 38 18.56 17.55 3.21
CA HIS A 38 19.26 16.90 4.35
C HIS A 38 20.79 17.08 4.28
N GLY A 39 21.21 18.23 3.81
CA GLY A 39 22.57 18.71 3.63
C GLY A 39 23.23 19.08 4.95
N ASP A 40 24.36 19.77 4.87
CA ASP A 40 25.23 19.94 6.04
C ASP A 40 24.61 20.81 7.13
N ALA A 41 23.86 21.85 6.77
CA ALA A 41 23.10 22.68 7.71
C ALA A 41 22.04 21.85 8.46
N TRP A 42 21.24 21.05 7.75
CA TRP A 42 20.28 20.16 8.39
C TRP A 42 20.95 19.15 9.33
N LYS A 43 22.07 18.53 8.90
CA LYS A 43 22.83 17.58 9.74
C LYS A 43 23.39 18.25 11.00
N TYR A 44 23.83 19.51 10.89
CA TYR A 44 24.31 20.28 12.03
C TYR A 44 23.20 20.46 13.06
N TYR A 45 22.01 20.90 12.66
CA TYR A 45 20.87 21.06 13.58
C TYR A 45 20.37 19.72 14.12
N ALA A 46 20.33 18.66 13.30
CA ALA A 46 20.00 17.32 13.77
C ALA A 46 20.97 16.84 14.87
N LYS A 47 22.28 17.04 14.68
CA LYS A 47 23.30 16.70 15.70
C LYS A 47 23.15 17.55 16.96
N LYS A 48 22.91 18.85 16.81
CA LYS A 48 22.71 19.78 17.92
C LYS A 48 21.47 19.40 18.73
N SER A 49 20.36 19.10 18.07
CA SER A 49 19.13 18.63 18.72
C SER A 49 19.35 17.32 19.48
N ASN A 50 20.08 16.35 18.90
CA ASN A 50 20.44 15.11 19.60
C ASN A 50 21.32 15.34 20.84
N MET A 51 22.17 16.38 20.84
CA MET A 51 23.01 16.72 21.99
C MET A 51 22.24 17.43 23.10
N VAL A 52 21.31 18.33 22.74
CA VAL A 52 20.53 19.14 23.69
C VAL A 52 19.35 18.34 24.25
N HIS A 53 18.77 17.46 23.45
CA HIS A 53 17.61 16.64 23.79
C HIS A 53 17.95 15.14 23.73
N PRO A 54 18.82 14.62 24.61
CA PRO A 54 19.15 13.20 24.64
C PRO A 54 17.97 12.31 25.05
N GLU A 55 16.91 12.88 25.62
CA GLU A 55 15.64 12.21 25.91
C GLU A 55 14.81 11.92 24.66
N LEU A 56 15.09 12.62 23.55
CA LEU A 56 14.45 12.41 22.27
C LEU A 56 15.25 11.39 21.44
N PRO A 57 14.58 10.59 20.61
CA PRO A 57 15.27 9.64 19.76
C PRO A 57 16.10 10.38 18.70
N MET A 58 17.16 9.70 18.28
CA MET A 58 18.12 10.24 17.34
C MET A 58 17.42 10.71 16.05
N VAL A 59 17.56 11.99 15.72
CA VAL A 59 17.06 12.55 14.46
C VAL A 59 17.74 11.84 13.29
N THR A 60 16.96 11.10 12.51
CA THR A 60 17.42 10.38 11.32
C THR A 60 16.85 11.02 10.05
N ARG A 61 17.54 10.84 8.92
CA ARG A 61 17.08 11.37 7.61
C ARG A 61 15.80 10.70 7.11
N CYS A 62 15.61 9.44 7.45
CA CYS A 62 14.45 8.66 7.00
C CYS A 62 13.69 8.18 8.22
N HIS A 63 12.38 8.44 8.26
CA HIS A 63 11.50 7.82 9.23
C HIS A 63 11.54 6.29 9.06
N ASN A 64 12.07 5.58 10.07
CA ASN A 64 12.18 4.13 10.03
C ASN A 64 10.87 3.44 10.45
N TYR A 65 9.72 3.90 9.94
CA TYR A 65 8.46 3.24 10.22
C TYR A 65 8.34 1.95 9.40
N LYS A 66 8.07 0.82 10.08
CA LYS A 66 7.60 -0.38 9.39
C LYS A 66 6.26 -0.09 8.74
N ILE A 67 6.26 0.14 7.44
CA ILE A 67 5.05 0.33 6.66
C ILE A 67 4.34 -1.02 6.54
N ASN A 68 3.19 -1.14 7.18
CA ASN A 68 2.34 -2.32 7.06
C ASN A 68 1.47 -2.22 5.81
N TYR A 69 1.94 -2.82 4.72
CA TYR A 69 1.16 -2.92 3.48
C TYR A 69 0.15 -4.06 3.56
N ARG A 70 -1.09 -3.81 3.12
CA ARG A 70 -2.10 -4.86 3.04
C ARG A 70 -1.86 -5.82 1.86
N ILE A 71 -1.26 -5.34 0.78
CA ILE A 71 -1.01 -6.12 -0.44
C ILE A 71 0.49 -6.23 -0.64
N HIS A 72 0.95 -7.45 -0.89
CA HIS A 72 2.34 -7.73 -1.21
C HIS A 72 2.45 -8.40 -2.57
N TYR A 73 3.46 -8.03 -3.33
CA TYR A 73 3.88 -8.74 -4.54
C TYR A 73 5.24 -9.36 -4.28
N GLU A 74 5.45 -10.58 -4.76
CA GLU A 74 6.70 -11.30 -4.60
C GLU A 74 7.27 -11.66 -5.98
N CYS A 75 8.57 -11.47 -6.15
CA CYS A 75 9.25 -11.95 -7.35
C CYS A 75 9.36 -13.46 -7.33
N THR A 76 8.94 -14.11 -8.41
CA THR A 76 9.00 -15.58 -8.52
C THR A 76 10.43 -16.12 -8.52
N ARG A 77 11.41 -15.32 -8.97
CA ARG A 77 12.83 -15.70 -9.07
C ARG A 77 13.60 -15.42 -7.78
N CYS A 78 13.73 -14.15 -7.39
CA CYS A 78 14.62 -13.76 -6.27
C CYS A 78 13.87 -13.49 -4.95
N LYS A 79 12.57 -13.76 -4.88
CA LYS A 79 11.73 -13.61 -3.67
C LYS A 79 11.70 -12.21 -3.06
N THR A 80 12.17 -11.19 -3.79
CA THR A 80 12.07 -9.79 -3.35
C THR A 80 10.60 -9.39 -3.28
N ARG A 81 10.20 -8.76 -2.17
CA ARG A 81 8.83 -8.32 -1.91
C ARG A 81 8.64 -6.83 -2.13
N VAL A 82 7.47 -6.47 -2.65
CA VAL A 82 7.03 -5.09 -2.86
C VAL A 82 5.66 -4.92 -2.22
N GLY A 83 5.55 -3.99 -1.26
CA GLY A 83 4.28 -3.69 -0.60
C GLY A 83 3.49 -2.56 -1.28
N ARG A 84 2.16 -2.65 -1.26
CA ARG A 84 1.21 -1.65 -1.77
C ARG A 84 -0.04 -1.58 -0.88
N TYR A 85 -0.67 -0.41 -0.86
CA TYR A 85 -1.96 -0.21 -0.17
C TYR A 85 -3.16 -0.66 -1.02
N THR A 86 -3.05 -0.55 -2.36
CA THR A 86 -4.07 -0.92 -3.35
C THR A 86 -3.52 -1.93 -4.35
N ARG A 87 -4.42 -2.57 -5.12
CA ARG A 87 -4.07 -3.48 -6.23
C ARG A 87 -3.67 -2.69 -7.49
N SER A 88 -2.74 -1.74 -7.34
CA SER A 88 -2.34 -0.81 -8.41
C SER A 88 -1.13 -1.27 -9.24
N LEU A 89 -0.42 -2.31 -8.82
CA LEU A 89 0.75 -2.81 -9.53
C LEU A 89 0.30 -3.80 -10.60
N ASN A 90 0.41 -3.38 -11.86
CA ASN A 90 0.16 -4.24 -13.02
C ASN A 90 1.39 -5.14 -13.27
N THR A 91 1.28 -6.42 -12.94
CA THR A 91 2.37 -7.40 -13.07
C THR A 91 2.77 -7.73 -14.50
N ASP A 92 1.95 -7.35 -15.50
CA ASP A 92 2.26 -7.52 -16.92
C ASP A 92 3.21 -6.42 -17.42
N ARG A 93 3.20 -5.26 -16.76
CA ARG A 93 4.04 -4.10 -17.11
C ARG A 93 5.24 -3.95 -16.18
N PHE A 94 5.10 -4.34 -14.91
CA PHE A 94 6.11 -4.14 -13.90
C PHE A 94 6.83 -5.43 -13.53
N ILE A 95 8.16 -5.36 -13.53
CA ILE A 95 9.08 -6.46 -13.20
C ILE A 95 9.88 -6.15 -11.94
N CYS A 96 10.50 -7.18 -11.38
CA CYS A 96 11.35 -7.05 -10.20
C CYS A 96 12.51 -6.08 -10.47
N ALA A 97 12.66 -5.06 -9.61
CA ALA A 97 13.75 -4.09 -9.73
C ALA A 97 15.14 -4.73 -9.62
N LYS A 98 15.29 -5.82 -8.84
CA LYS A 98 16.58 -6.48 -8.60
C LYS A 98 17.01 -7.43 -9.72
N CYS A 99 16.14 -8.35 -10.13
CA CYS A 99 16.50 -9.43 -11.06
C CYS A 99 15.74 -9.40 -12.38
N LYS A 100 14.90 -8.37 -12.60
CA LYS A 100 14.05 -8.20 -13.78
C LYS A 100 13.07 -9.37 -14.03
N GLY A 101 12.87 -10.24 -13.04
CA GLY A 101 11.91 -11.35 -13.08
C GLY A 101 10.46 -10.91 -12.85
N PRO A 102 9.49 -11.78 -13.15
CA PRO A 102 8.07 -11.46 -12.98
C PRO A 102 7.68 -11.35 -11.51
N LEU A 103 6.63 -10.57 -11.26
CA LEU A 103 6.04 -10.34 -9.94
C LEU A 103 4.66 -11.01 -9.88
N VAL A 104 4.34 -11.61 -8.74
CA VAL A 104 3.00 -12.17 -8.47
C VAL A 104 2.44 -11.58 -7.19
N MET A 105 1.14 -11.29 -7.16
CA MET A 105 0.46 -10.84 -5.95
C MET A 105 0.34 -12.01 -4.98
N LEU A 106 0.75 -11.81 -3.73
CA LEU A 106 0.52 -12.78 -2.67
C LEU A 106 -0.94 -12.74 -2.20
N PRO A 107 -1.52 -13.88 -1.78
CA PRO A 107 -2.85 -13.91 -1.17
C PRO A 107 -2.94 -12.93 0.00
N LEU A 108 -4.09 -12.26 0.12
CA LEU A 108 -4.38 -11.49 1.32
C LEU A 108 -4.53 -12.47 2.48
N THR A 109 -3.90 -12.21 3.62
CA THR A 109 -4.03 -13.03 4.82
C THR A 109 -4.85 -12.30 5.88
N ARG A 110 -5.58 -13.05 6.70
CA ARG A 110 -6.20 -12.56 7.94
C ARG A 110 -5.11 -12.36 9.02
N LYS A 111 -5.48 -11.77 10.16
CA LYS A 111 -4.57 -11.58 11.31
C LYS A 111 -3.99 -12.90 11.83
N ASP A 112 -4.71 -14.01 11.65
CA ASP A 112 -4.31 -15.38 12.03
C ASP A 112 -3.40 -16.06 10.98
N GLY A 113 -3.03 -15.36 9.90
CA GLY A 113 -2.20 -15.90 8.82
C GLY A 113 -2.95 -16.73 7.77
N THR A 114 -4.26 -16.97 7.94
CA THR A 114 -5.05 -17.74 6.97
C THR A 114 -5.30 -16.91 5.70
N PRO A 115 -5.16 -17.51 4.49
CA PRO A 115 -5.52 -16.83 3.26
C PRO A 115 -7.00 -16.45 3.23
N ILE A 116 -7.28 -15.20 2.88
CA ILE A 116 -8.63 -14.70 2.61
C ILE A 116 -9.04 -15.21 1.24
N ALA A 117 -9.89 -16.23 1.22
CA ALA A 117 -10.62 -16.62 0.02
C ALA A 117 -11.57 -15.46 -0.36
N PRO A 118 -11.45 -14.86 -1.56
CA PRO A 118 -12.38 -13.84 -1.99
C PRO A 118 -13.76 -14.46 -2.19
N HIS A 119 -14.76 -14.06 -1.41
CA HIS A 119 -16.14 -14.38 -1.75
C HIS A 119 -16.55 -13.55 -2.97
N VAL A 120 -16.58 -14.21 -4.13
CA VAL A 120 -17.14 -13.62 -5.34
C VAL A 120 -18.65 -13.83 -5.30
N ARG A 121 -19.43 -12.75 -5.38
CA ARG A 121 -20.89 -12.85 -5.45
C ARG A 121 -21.30 -13.60 -6.74
N PRO A 122 -22.40 -14.36 -6.73
CA PRO A 122 -22.83 -15.16 -7.89
C PRO A 122 -22.87 -14.39 -9.22
N PHE A 123 -23.40 -13.16 -9.23
CA PHE A 123 -23.39 -12.32 -10.43
C PHE A 123 -21.98 -11.93 -10.89
N ALA A 124 -21.08 -11.57 -9.97
CA ALA A 124 -19.71 -11.21 -10.32
C ALA A 124 -18.94 -12.41 -10.90
N LYS A 125 -19.22 -13.63 -10.42
CA LYS A 125 -18.67 -14.86 -11.00
C LYS A 125 -19.19 -15.06 -12.44
N TYR A 126 -20.50 -14.91 -12.64
CA TYR A 126 -21.11 -14.99 -13.96
C TYR A 126 -20.52 -13.97 -14.96
N VAL A 127 -20.33 -12.72 -14.52
CA VAL A 127 -19.66 -11.69 -15.34
C VAL A 127 -18.25 -12.12 -15.72
N GLN A 128 -17.44 -12.61 -14.77
CA GLN A 128 -16.07 -13.05 -15.05
C GLN A 128 -16.01 -14.17 -16.10
N GLU A 129 -16.93 -15.12 -16.04
CA GLU A 129 -16.99 -16.28 -16.95
C GLU A 129 -17.47 -15.89 -18.36
N ASN A 130 -18.42 -14.96 -18.48
CA ASN A 130 -19.12 -14.69 -19.74
C ASN A 130 -18.69 -13.39 -20.45
N TYR A 131 -18.01 -12.47 -19.76
CA TYR A 131 -17.72 -11.14 -20.30
C TYR A 131 -16.90 -11.17 -21.60
N ARG A 132 -15.86 -12.01 -21.69
CA ARG A 132 -15.02 -12.09 -22.89
C ARG A 132 -15.81 -12.60 -24.10
N THR A 133 -16.63 -13.61 -23.89
CA THR A 133 -17.49 -14.21 -24.93
C THR A 133 -18.48 -13.17 -25.45
N ILE A 134 -19.27 -12.55 -24.57
CA ILE A 134 -20.27 -11.55 -24.98
C ILE A 134 -19.63 -10.32 -25.64
N LYS A 135 -18.46 -9.89 -25.13
CA LYS A 135 -17.72 -8.78 -25.74
C LYS A 135 -17.22 -9.13 -27.15
N HIS A 136 -16.87 -10.38 -27.42
CA HIS A 136 -16.37 -10.81 -28.73
C HIS A 136 -17.51 -11.14 -29.70
N GLU A 137 -18.60 -11.73 -29.23
CA GLU A 137 -19.82 -11.98 -30.04
C GLU A 137 -20.47 -10.69 -30.52
N THR A 138 -20.17 -9.59 -29.84
CA THR A 138 -20.74 -8.29 -30.16
C THR A 138 -19.64 -7.27 -30.39
N GLU A 139 -18.95 -7.43 -31.52
CA GLU A 139 -17.96 -6.46 -31.97
C GLU A 139 -18.61 -5.07 -32.12
N GLY A 140 -18.06 -4.09 -31.40
CA GLY A 140 -18.47 -2.69 -31.50
C GLY A 140 -19.36 -2.14 -30.38
N ILE A 141 -19.82 -2.93 -29.41
CA ILE A 141 -20.57 -2.36 -28.26
C ILE A 141 -19.68 -1.83 -27.15
N SER A 142 -20.23 -0.82 -26.46
CA SER A 142 -19.60 -0.23 -25.28
C SER A 142 -19.54 -1.23 -24.12
N HIS A 143 -18.58 -1.02 -23.21
CA HIS A 143 -18.52 -1.76 -21.94
C HIS A 143 -19.86 -1.71 -21.18
N GLY A 144 -20.55 -0.58 -21.20
CA GLY A 144 -21.85 -0.41 -20.54
C GLY A 144 -22.93 -1.32 -21.11
N ASP A 145 -22.94 -1.51 -22.43
CA ASP A 145 -23.92 -2.38 -23.09
C ASP A 145 -23.63 -3.86 -22.84
N VAL A 146 -22.35 -4.26 -22.81
CA VAL A 146 -21.94 -5.62 -22.40
C VAL A 146 -22.41 -5.91 -20.96
N MET A 147 -22.23 -4.96 -20.04
CA MET A 147 -22.70 -5.12 -18.64
C MET A 147 -24.22 -5.19 -18.55
N ARG A 148 -24.95 -4.42 -19.37
CA ARG A 148 -26.42 -4.47 -19.43
C ARG A 148 -26.90 -5.83 -19.93
N ARG A 149 -26.27 -6.36 -20.99
CA ARG A 149 -26.55 -7.70 -21.53
C ARG A 149 -26.33 -8.79 -20.48
N LEU A 150 -25.14 -8.82 -19.86
CA LEU A 150 -24.80 -9.77 -18.79
C LEU A 150 -25.79 -9.72 -17.61
N SER A 151 -26.28 -8.53 -17.25
CA SER A 151 -27.25 -8.37 -16.16
C SER A 151 -28.60 -8.99 -16.50
N LYS A 152 -29.06 -8.80 -17.75
CA LYS A 152 -30.30 -9.40 -18.25
C LYS A 152 -30.19 -10.92 -18.32
N ASP A 153 -29.13 -11.42 -18.97
CA ASP A 153 -28.91 -12.86 -19.16
C ASP A 153 -28.79 -13.60 -17.82
N TYR A 154 -28.15 -12.98 -16.82
CA TYR A 154 -28.08 -13.53 -15.46
C TYR A 154 -29.44 -13.55 -14.74
N ALA A 155 -30.25 -12.51 -14.91
CA ALA A 155 -31.59 -12.46 -14.32
C ALA A 155 -32.52 -13.52 -14.93
N ASP A 156 -32.45 -13.73 -16.25
CA ASP A 156 -33.23 -14.73 -16.96
C ASP A 156 -32.81 -16.15 -16.56
N LYS A 157 -31.50 -16.41 -16.46
CA LYS A 157 -30.96 -17.68 -15.93
C LYS A 157 -31.48 -17.98 -14.52
N ARG A 158 -31.47 -16.98 -13.63
CA ARG A 158 -31.97 -17.10 -12.25
C ARG A 158 -33.48 -17.37 -12.16
N ARG A 159 -34.25 -16.99 -13.19
CA ARG A 159 -35.69 -17.29 -13.29
C ARG A 159 -35.94 -18.70 -13.83
N GLN A 160 -35.08 -19.22 -14.69
CA GLN A 160 -35.17 -20.58 -15.23
C GLN A 160 -34.68 -21.63 -14.22
N ASP A 161 -33.71 -21.29 -13.37
CA ASP A 161 -33.16 -22.16 -12.32
C ASP A 161 -34.05 -22.22 -11.05
N ARG A 162 -35.26 -21.65 -11.07
CA ARG A 162 -36.18 -21.53 -9.92
C ARG A 162 -37.46 -22.30 -10.16
#